data_AF-A0AAD4HEU9-F1
#
_entry.id   AF-A0AAD4HEU9-F1
#
_cell.length_a   1.000
_cell.length_b   1.000
_cell.length_c   1.000
_cell.angle_alpha   90.00
_cell.angle_beta   90.00
_cell.angle_gamma   90.00
#
_symmetry.space_group_name_H-M   'P 1'
#
loop_
_entity.id
_entity.type
_entity.pdbx_description
1 polymer ?
#
loop_
_entity_poly.entity_id
_entity_poly.type
_entity_poly.pdbx_seq_one_letter_code
_entity_poly.pdbx_strand_id
1 'polypeptide(L)'
;SLFPDAFQPNMTFAFDSFNIEDLHNVDRGVIDNLLPLMRYHQHSWRFAIGLGYDHVGRGVSPDHPILRETLEQMNTLLHNVIASMDDDTLTTLEDQEMDKTGNHGGDKVLEAMSAIWIYGKVPLSLPDSTIPEAILPIITFPEATVPHSHVDLVPTTSLLLGLPIPFNNLRTIIPELFSWDSDGSSLQKAVVDIFYAIPLRESKSDW
;
A
#
# COMPACT_ATOMS: atom_id res chain seq x y z
N SER A 1 -14.35 3.96 18.33
CA SER A 1 -13.15 4.03 17.47
C SER A 1 -11.98 3.43 18.23
N LEU A 2 -11.15 2.61 17.57
CA LEU A 2 -9.88 2.09 18.13
C LEU A 2 -8.82 3.20 18.30
N PHE A 3 -8.95 4.31 17.57
CA PHE A 3 -8.04 5.45 17.60
C PHE A 3 -8.82 6.78 17.64
N PRO A 4 -9.36 7.17 18.80
CA PRO A 4 -10.29 8.30 18.91
C PRO A 4 -9.63 9.66 18.58
N ASP A 5 -8.34 9.80 18.87
CA ASP A 5 -7.62 11.07 18.72
C ASP A 5 -6.64 11.08 17.53
N ALA A 6 -6.54 9.98 16.78
CA ALA A 6 -5.59 9.87 15.67
C ALA A 6 -6.12 10.46 14.36
N PHE A 7 -7.45 10.48 14.18
CA PHE A 7 -8.09 10.93 12.94
C PHE A 7 -8.80 12.26 13.13
N GLN A 8 -8.75 13.10 12.10
CA GLN A 8 -9.45 14.38 12.11
C GLN A 8 -10.98 14.15 12.14
N PRO A 9 -11.70 14.64 13.17
CA PRO A 9 -13.12 14.33 13.33
C PRO A 9 -13.99 14.74 12.12
N ASN A 10 -13.66 15.86 11.47
CA ASN A 10 -14.41 16.38 10.33
C ASN A 10 -13.98 15.77 8.97
N MET A 11 -13.07 14.79 8.99
CA MET A 11 -12.59 14.08 7.79
C MET A 11 -12.64 12.56 7.99
N THR A 12 -13.42 12.10 8.97
CA THR A 12 -13.58 10.67 9.30
C THR A 12 -15.01 10.26 8.98
N PHE A 13 -15.15 9.26 8.11
CA PHE A 13 -16.44 8.78 7.63
C PHE A 13 -16.54 7.28 7.91
N ALA A 14 -17.42 6.89 8.84
CA ALA A 14 -17.59 5.49 9.21
C ALA A 14 -18.69 4.85 8.37
N PHE A 15 -18.39 3.66 7.84
CA PHE A 15 -19.33 2.82 7.10
C PHE A 15 -19.40 1.44 7.76
N ASP A 16 -20.52 0.76 7.63
CA ASP A 16 -20.66 -0.62 8.12
C ASP A 16 -19.91 -1.56 7.18
N SER A 17 -18.83 -2.18 7.68
CA SER A 17 -17.96 -3.09 6.93
C SER A 17 -18.23 -4.57 7.25
N PHE A 18 -19.25 -4.91 8.04
CA PHE A 18 -19.59 -6.30 8.34
C PHE A 18 -20.77 -6.83 7.52
N ASN A 19 -21.43 -5.96 6.76
CA ASN A 19 -22.48 -6.36 5.83
C ASN A 19 -21.89 -6.88 4.51
N ILE A 20 -21.57 -8.17 4.47
CA ILE A 20 -21.00 -8.83 3.28
C ILE A 20 -21.91 -8.80 2.04
N GLU A 21 -23.23 -8.53 2.21
CA GLU A 21 -24.16 -8.39 1.09
C GLU A 21 -24.12 -6.99 0.46
N ASP A 22 -23.52 -6.01 1.14
CA ASP A 22 -23.38 -4.65 0.66
C ASP A 22 -22.08 -4.49 -0.14
N LEU A 23 -22.22 -4.54 -1.46
CA LEU A 23 -21.10 -4.46 -2.39
C LEU A 23 -20.75 -3.03 -2.82
N HIS A 24 -21.37 -2.01 -2.23
CA HIS A 24 -21.31 -0.66 -2.80
C HIS A 24 -21.20 0.49 -1.81
N ASN A 25 -21.62 0.33 -0.56
CA ASN A 25 -21.71 1.46 0.36
C ASN A 25 -20.34 1.95 0.81
N VAL A 26 -19.41 1.04 1.14
CA VAL A 26 -18.03 1.39 1.46
C VAL A 26 -17.35 2.07 0.27
N ASP A 27 -17.48 1.49 -0.93
CA ASP A 27 -16.85 2.02 -2.15
C ASP A 27 -17.39 3.42 -2.50
N ARG A 28 -18.71 3.60 -2.46
CA ARG A 28 -19.34 4.92 -2.65
C ARG A 28 -18.90 5.89 -1.56
N GLY A 29 -18.80 5.43 -0.32
CA GLY A 29 -18.28 6.20 0.79
C GLY A 29 -16.86 6.74 0.51
N VAL A 30 -15.97 5.92 -0.05
CA VAL A 30 -14.65 6.38 -0.45
C VAL A 30 -14.73 7.36 -1.61
N ILE A 31 -15.50 7.07 -2.67
CA ILE A 31 -15.63 7.95 -3.83
C ILE A 31 -16.16 9.34 -3.43
N ASP A 32 -17.22 9.37 -2.62
CA ASP A 32 -17.95 10.56 -2.23
C ASP A 32 -17.16 11.44 -1.25
N ASN A 33 -16.16 10.89 -0.55
CA ASN A 33 -15.37 11.64 0.44
C ASN A 33 -13.92 11.90 -0.01
N LEU A 34 -13.25 10.94 -0.66
CA LEU A 34 -11.85 11.08 -1.05
C LEU A 34 -11.66 12.16 -2.12
N LEU A 35 -12.44 12.13 -3.20
CA LEU A 35 -12.27 13.11 -4.29
C LEU A 35 -12.57 14.55 -3.83
N PRO A 36 -13.61 14.83 -3.03
CA PRO A 36 -13.79 16.16 -2.46
C PRO A 36 -12.64 16.59 -1.52
N LEU A 37 -12.11 15.68 -0.70
CA LEU A 37 -10.93 15.97 0.13
C LEU A 37 -9.73 16.37 -0.72
N MET A 38 -9.49 15.67 -1.84
CA MET A 38 -8.41 15.97 -2.77
C MET A 38 -8.61 17.25 -3.59
N ARG A 39 -9.86 17.68 -3.82
CA ARG A 39 -10.15 18.85 -4.69
C ARG A 39 -10.34 20.15 -3.92
N TYR A 40 -11.00 20.10 -2.77
CA TYR A 40 -11.43 21.30 -2.04
C TYR A 40 -10.65 21.53 -0.75
N HIS A 41 -9.95 20.50 -0.28
CA HIS A 41 -9.23 20.51 0.98
C HIS A 41 -7.76 20.14 0.78
N GLN A 42 -7.20 20.49 -0.39
CA GLN A 42 -5.79 20.37 -0.71
C GLN A 42 -4.95 21.00 0.42
N HIS A 43 -3.97 20.25 0.92
CA HIS A 43 -3.08 20.60 2.04
C HIS A 43 -3.67 20.58 3.47
N SER A 44 -4.95 20.27 3.65
CA SER A 44 -5.54 20.13 5.00
C SER A 44 -5.27 18.77 5.65
N TRP A 45 -4.74 17.82 4.88
CA TRP A 45 -4.38 16.47 5.31
C TRP A 45 -2.95 16.16 4.86
N ARG A 46 -2.29 15.24 5.59
CA ARG A 46 -0.96 14.71 5.25
C ARG A 46 -1.00 13.24 4.82
N PHE A 47 -2.03 12.52 5.25
CA PHE A 47 -2.23 11.12 4.97
C PHE A 47 -3.73 10.84 4.97
N ALA A 48 -4.19 10.08 3.97
CA ALA A 48 -5.58 9.66 3.84
C ALA A 48 -5.60 8.15 3.59
N ILE A 49 -6.54 7.45 4.23
CA ILE A 49 -6.78 6.02 4.03
C ILE A 49 -8.22 5.85 3.59
N GLY A 50 -8.43 5.14 2.49
CA GLY A 50 -9.74 4.64 2.06
C GLY A 50 -9.70 3.12 2.01
N LEU A 51 -10.80 2.47 2.38
CA LEU A 51 -10.94 1.03 2.19
C LEU A 51 -11.25 0.74 0.71
N GLY A 52 -10.58 -0.26 0.15
CA GLY A 52 -10.92 -0.79 -1.18
C GLY A 52 -12.11 -1.77 -1.14
N TYR A 53 -12.28 -2.55 -2.20
CA TYR A 53 -13.37 -3.53 -2.35
C TYR A 53 -13.18 -4.73 -1.43
N ASP A 54 -13.69 -4.62 -0.22
CA ASP A 54 -13.57 -5.70 0.77
C ASP A 54 -14.63 -6.81 0.57
N HIS A 55 -15.77 -6.51 -0.05
CA HIS A 55 -16.96 -7.39 0.04
C HIS A 55 -17.25 -8.22 -1.21
N VAL A 56 -16.94 -7.72 -2.41
CA VAL A 56 -17.18 -8.48 -3.66
C VAL A 56 -16.39 -9.78 -3.68
N GLY A 57 -15.17 -9.76 -3.14
CA GLY A 57 -14.33 -10.96 -3.04
C GLY A 57 -14.94 -12.05 -2.17
N ARG A 58 -15.76 -11.74 -1.15
CA ARG A 58 -16.28 -12.76 -0.20
C ARG A 58 -17.53 -13.51 -0.68
N GLY A 59 -18.22 -12.98 -1.69
CA GLY A 59 -19.53 -13.49 -2.11
C GLY A 59 -19.54 -14.15 -3.48
N VAL A 60 -18.56 -13.86 -4.33
CA VAL A 60 -18.58 -14.29 -5.73
C VAL A 60 -17.21 -14.75 -6.22
N SER A 61 -17.21 -15.66 -7.20
CA SER A 61 -15.98 -16.12 -7.86
C SER A 61 -15.32 -15.00 -8.67
N PRO A 62 -14.00 -15.09 -8.97
CA PRO A 62 -13.30 -14.12 -9.82
C PRO A 62 -13.93 -13.87 -11.20
N ASP A 63 -14.63 -14.86 -11.77
CA ASP A 63 -15.28 -14.73 -13.08
C ASP A 63 -16.66 -14.04 -13.04
N HIS A 64 -17.12 -13.61 -11.86
CA HIS A 64 -18.46 -13.05 -11.72
C HIS A 64 -18.55 -11.63 -12.33
N PRO A 65 -19.58 -11.30 -13.13
CA PRO A 65 -19.70 -10.01 -13.81
C PRO A 65 -19.59 -8.79 -12.88
N ILE A 66 -20.07 -8.91 -11.64
CA ILE A 66 -20.02 -7.83 -10.66
C ILE A 66 -18.58 -7.45 -10.27
N LEU A 67 -17.64 -8.39 -10.30
CA LEU A 67 -16.23 -8.09 -10.02
C LEU A 67 -15.65 -7.22 -11.13
N ARG A 68 -16.02 -7.46 -12.38
CA ARG A 68 -15.62 -6.60 -13.51
C ARG A 68 -16.16 -5.18 -13.34
N GLU A 69 -17.44 -5.02 -13.02
CA GLU A 69 -18.05 -3.70 -12.80
C GLU A 69 -17.35 -2.93 -11.68
N THR A 70 -17.03 -3.64 -10.60
CA THR A 70 -16.22 -3.14 -9.47
C THR A 70 -14.83 -2.68 -9.91
N LEU A 71 -14.09 -3.50 -10.67
CA LEU A 71 -12.75 -3.15 -11.14
C LEU A 71 -12.78 -1.96 -12.11
N GLU A 72 -13.80 -1.84 -12.95
CA GLU A 72 -14.02 -0.68 -13.83
C GLU A 72 -14.30 0.60 -13.03
N GLN A 73 -15.07 0.50 -11.94
CA GLN A 73 -15.31 1.60 -11.01
C GLN A 73 -14.00 2.03 -10.32
N MET A 74 -13.12 1.08 -9.96
CA MET A 74 -11.79 1.42 -9.44
C MET A 74 -10.88 2.08 -10.43
N ASN A 75 -10.83 1.57 -11.65
CA ASN A 75 -10.05 2.20 -12.68
C ASN A 75 -10.49 3.66 -12.88
N THR A 76 -11.80 3.90 -12.83
CA THR A 76 -12.38 5.25 -12.90
C THR A 76 -12.00 6.11 -11.69
N LEU A 77 -12.10 5.59 -10.46
CA LEU A 77 -11.67 6.32 -9.26
C LEU A 77 -10.18 6.65 -9.35
N LEU A 78 -9.33 5.70 -9.73
CA LEU A 78 -7.89 5.87 -9.82
C LEU A 78 -7.51 6.97 -10.82
N HIS A 79 -8.13 6.98 -12.00
CA HIS A 79 -7.94 8.07 -12.95
C HIS A 79 -8.31 9.44 -12.36
N ASN A 80 -9.40 9.52 -11.59
CA ASN A 80 -9.83 10.76 -10.95
C ASN A 80 -8.89 11.19 -9.81
N VAL A 81 -8.36 10.24 -9.04
CA VAL A 81 -7.34 10.46 -8.00
C VAL A 81 -6.09 11.02 -8.66
N ILE A 82 -5.51 10.32 -9.63
CA ILE A 82 -4.31 10.74 -10.37
C ILE A 82 -4.48 12.14 -10.96
N ALA A 83 -5.63 12.41 -11.58
CA ALA A 83 -5.92 13.73 -12.16
C ALA A 83 -5.99 14.84 -11.10
N SER A 84 -6.42 14.52 -9.89
CA SER A 84 -6.60 15.48 -8.78
C SER A 84 -5.35 15.65 -7.90
N MET A 85 -4.36 14.77 -8.00
CA MET A 85 -3.09 14.85 -7.24
C MET A 85 -2.28 16.10 -7.63
N ASP A 86 -1.51 16.64 -6.69
CA ASP A 86 -0.40 17.57 -6.99
C ASP A 86 0.91 16.79 -7.21
N ASP A 87 2.00 17.51 -7.46
CA ASP A 87 3.30 16.91 -7.78
C ASP A 87 3.99 16.28 -6.55
N ASP A 88 3.59 16.67 -5.34
CA ASP A 88 4.16 16.21 -4.06
C ASP A 88 3.32 15.09 -3.41
N THR A 89 2.23 14.66 -4.04
CA THR A 89 1.36 13.59 -3.54
C THR A 89 1.77 12.22 -4.10
N LEU A 90 1.76 11.22 -3.23
CA LEU A 90 1.88 9.80 -3.58
C LEU A 90 0.54 9.09 -3.39
N THR A 91 0.15 8.25 -4.34
CA THR A 91 -0.97 7.30 -4.20
C THR A 91 -0.42 5.88 -4.15
N THR A 92 -0.99 5.07 -3.25
CA THR A 92 -0.68 3.65 -3.12
C THR A 92 -1.98 2.85 -3.18
N LEU A 93 -1.97 1.76 -3.92
CA LEU A 93 -3.02 0.74 -3.94
C LEU A 93 -2.37 -0.59 -3.56
N GLU A 94 -2.98 -1.31 -2.63
CA GLU A 94 -2.61 -2.66 -2.26
C GLU A 94 -3.77 -3.56 -2.68
N ASP A 95 -3.46 -4.66 -3.36
CA ASP A 95 -4.43 -5.72 -3.60
C ASP A 95 -4.33 -6.81 -2.55
N GLN A 96 -5.36 -7.63 -2.50
CA GLN A 96 -5.35 -8.87 -1.76
C GLN A 96 -5.85 -9.95 -2.70
N GLU A 97 -5.00 -10.91 -3.02
CA GLU A 97 -5.40 -12.04 -3.84
C GLU A 97 -6.49 -12.87 -3.14
N MET A 98 -7.28 -13.56 -3.95
CA MET A 98 -8.35 -14.45 -3.49
C MET A 98 -8.26 -15.79 -4.20
N ASP A 99 -8.67 -16.85 -3.51
CA ASP A 99 -8.80 -18.16 -4.12
C ASP A 99 -10.03 -18.24 -5.05
N LYS A 100 -10.19 -19.39 -5.72
CA LYS A 100 -11.29 -19.61 -6.69
C LYS A 100 -12.70 -19.48 -6.10
N THR A 101 -12.82 -19.54 -4.77
CA THR A 101 -14.08 -19.41 -4.04
C THR A 101 -14.28 -18.02 -3.45
N GLY A 102 -13.32 -17.11 -3.64
CA GLY A 102 -13.34 -15.75 -3.09
C GLY A 102 -12.71 -15.62 -1.70
N ASN A 103 -12.16 -16.70 -1.14
CA ASN A 103 -11.50 -16.65 0.16
C ASN A 103 -10.14 -15.94 0.06
N HIS A 104 -9.77 -15.18 1.09
CA HIS A 104 -8.54 -14.37 1.12
C HIS A 104 -7.99 -14.25 2.56
N GLY A 105 -8.10 -15.31 3.34
CA GLY A 105 -7.63 -15.37 4.73
C GLY A 105 -6.12 -15.55 4.89
N GLY A 106 -5.37 -15.68 3.78
CA GLY A 106 -3.91 -15.83 3.78
C GLY A 106 -3.42 -17.25 4.05
N ASP A 107 -4.31 -18.25 3.98
CA ASP A 107 -3.97 -19.67 4.28
C ASP A 107 -3.26 -20.34 3.10
N LYS A 108 -3.58 -19.91 1.87
CA LYS A 108 -2.96 -20.42 0.64
C LYS A 108 -1.94 -19.43 0.10
N VAL A 109 -1.00 -19.95 -0.68
CA VAL A 109 0.04 -19.13 -1.34
C VAL A 109 -0.58 -17.97 -2.11
N LEU A 110 -1.59 -18.23 -2.93
CA LEU A 110 -2.29 -17.18 -3.69
C LEU A 110 -2.86 -16.12 -2.73
N GLU A 111 -3.57 -16.53 -1.67
CA GLU A 111 -4.13 -15.60 -0.68
C GLU A 111 -3.07 -14.81 0.12
N ALA A 112 -1.80 -15.25 0.11
CA ALA A 112 -0.67 -14.59 0.76
C ALA A 112 0.16 -13.70 -0.18
N MET A 113 -0.11 -13.78 -1.48
CA MET A 113 0.48 -12.90 -2.49
C MET A 113 -0.33 -11.61 -2.55
N SER A 114 0.38 -10.48 -2.57
CA SER A 114 -0.21 -9.17 -2.74
C SER A 114 0.67 -8.37 -3.67
N ALA A 115 0.03 -7.65 -4.58
CA ALA A 115 0.63 -6.62 -5.39
C ALA A 115 0.38 -5.26 -4.77
N ILE A 116 1.39 -4.41 -4.88
CA ILE A 116 1.31 -3.01 -4.53
C ILE A 116 1.59 -2.17 -5.77
N TRP A 117 0.78 -1.15 -5.97
CA TRP A 117 0.98 -0.13 -6.99
C TRP A 117 1.19 1.22 -6.32
N ILE A 118 2.31 1.87 -6.64
CA ILE A 118 2.70 3.15 -6.06
C ILE A 118 2.93 4.14 -7.20
N TYR A 119 2.35 5.33 -7.08
CA TYR A 119 2.39 6.35 -8.13
C TYR A 119 2.53 7.75 -7.57
N GLY A 120 3.44 8.51 -8.17
CA GLY A 120 3.54 9.97 -8.04
C GLY A 120 3.61 10.60 -9.43
N LYS A 121 3.29 11.90 -9.54
CA LYS A 121 3.43 12.63 -10.80
C LYS A 121 4.90 12.88 -11.16
N VAL A 122 5.73 13.05 -10.14
CA VAL A 122 7.18 13.10 -10.27
C VAL A 122 7.73 11.66 -10.26
N PRO A 123 8.71 11.33 -11.14
CA PRO A 123 9.33 10.00 -11.14
C PRO A 123 9.89 9.62 -9.77
N LEU A 124 9.51 8.43 -9.28
CA LEU A 124 9.96 7.87 -7.99
C LEU A 124 11.30 7.14 -8.10
N SER A 125 11.84 7.00 -9.31
CA SER A 125 13.13 6.40 -9.62
C SER A 125 13.69 7.01 -10.91
N LEU A 126 15.00 7.10 -11.01
CA LEU A 126 15.65 7.42 -12.29
C LEU A 126 15.61 6.20 -13.23
N PRO A 127 15.54 6.39 -14.56
CA PRO A 127 15.53 5.25 -15.50
C PRO A 127 16.82 4.42 -15.50
N ASP A 128 17.96 5.05 -15.19
CA ASP A 128 19.29 4.44 -15.25
C ASP A 128 19.86 4.10 -13.86
N SER A 129 19.08 4.26 -12.78
CA SER A 129 19.54 3.86 -11.46
C SER A 129 19.61 2.33 -11.36
N THR A 130 20.77 1.83 -10.94
CA THR A 130 20.98 0.41 -10.71
C THR A 130 20.85 0.11 -9.24
N ILE A 131 19.95 -0.80 -8.89
CA ILE A 131 19.75 -1.26 -7.51
C ILE A 131 20.60 -2.51 -7.32
N PRO A 132 21.46 -2.56 -6.29
CA PRO A 132 22.24 -3.76 -6.00
C PRO A 132 21.32 -4.95 -5.69
N GLU A 133 21.58 -6.10 -6.31
CA GLU A 133 20.81 -7.33 -6.08
C GLU A 133 20.79 -7.75 -4.60
N ALA A 134 21.86 -7.43 -3.85
CA ALA A 134 22.00 -7.73 -2.43
C ALA A 134 20.96 -7.05 -1.52
N ILE A 135 20.28 -6.00 -2.00
CA ILE A 135 19.26 -5.28 -1.23
C ILE A 135 17.85 -5.43 -1.79
N LEU A 136 17.68 -6.19 -2.88
CA LEU A 136 16.36 -6.48 -3.42
C LEU A 136 15.65 -7.47 -2.49
N PRO A 137 14.43 -7.17 -1.99
CA PRO A 137 13.71 -8.05 -1.09
C PRO A 137 13.04 -9.19 -1.87
N ILE A 138 13.84 -10.07 -2.46
CA ILE A 138 13.34 -11.15 -3.31
C ILE A 138 12.93 -12.34 -2.43
N ILE A 139 11.68 -12.76 -2.57
CA ILE A 139 11.12 -13.97 -1.96
C ILE A 139 10.64 -14.94 -3.04
N THR A 140 10.75 -16.23 -2.78
CA THR A 140 10.14 -17.26 -3.63
C THR A 140 9.09 -17.97 -2.79
N PHE A 141 7.82 -17.71 -3.08
CA PHE A 141 6.72 -18.40 -2.42
C PHE A 141 6.73 -19.89 -2.77
N PRO A 142 6.18 -20.77 -1.90
CA PRO A 142 5.91 -22.15 -2.29
C PRO A 142 5.08 -22.17 -3.58
N GLU A 143 5.39 -23.07 -4.53
CA GLU A 143 4.69 -23.17 -5.83
C GLU A 143 4.92 -22.03 -6.84
N ALA A 144 5.58 -20.93 -6.45
CA ALA A 144 5.98 -19.90 -7.40
C ALA A 144 7.10 -20.38 -8.33
N THR A 145 6.94 -20.16 -9.64
CA THR A 145 7.94 -20.51 -10.66
C THR A 145 9.02 -19.44 -10.84
N VAL A 146 8.79 -18.24 -10.29
CA VAL A 146 9.68 -17.09 -10.36
C VAL A 146 9.81 -16.42 -9.00
N PRO A 147 10.92 -15.72 -8.73
CA PRO A 147 11.05 -14.88 -7.54
C PRO A 147 10.11 -13.66 -7.62
N HIS A 148 9.64 -13.21 -6.46
CA HIS A 148 8.71 -12.08 -6.28
C HIS A 148 9.34 -11.05 -5.34
N SER A 149 9.01 -9.77 -5.54
CA SER A 149 9.41 -8.71 -4.61
C SER A 149 8.49 -8.72 -3.39
N HIS A 150 9.07 -8.78 -2.20
CA HIS A 150 8.33 -8.66 -0.95
C HIS A 150 7.97 -7.19 -0.69
N VAL A 151 6.71 -6.93 -0.33
CA VAL A 151 6.21 -5.58 -0.05
C VAL A 151 6.51 -5.19 1.40
N ASP A 152 7.38 -4.21 1.59
CA ASP A 152 7.68 -3.65 2.91
C ASP A 152 7.15 -2.21 3.04
N LEU A 153 5.82 -2.09 3.17
CA LEU A 153 5.10 -0.81 3.16
C LEU A 153 5.50 0.12 4.31
N VAL A 154 5.52 -0.37 5.55
CA VAL A 154 5.68 0.47 6.76
C VAL A 154 6.96 1.32 6.74
N PRO A 155 8.17 0.74 6.63
CA PRO A 155 9.41 1.53 6.62
C PRO A 155 9.53 2.37 5.34
N THR A 156 9.06 1.86 4.19
CA THR A 156 9.05 2.58 2.92
C THR A 156 8.20 3.85 3.00
N THR A 157 6.95 3.75 3.41
CA THR A 157 6.03 4.89 3.58
C THR A 157 6.52 5.85 4.64
N SER A 158 7.11 5.36 5.74
CA SER A 158 7.69 6.22 6.77
C SER A 158 8.77 7.14 6.18
N LEU A 159 9.74 6.57 5.46
CA LEU A 159 10.81 7.35 4.84
C LEU A 159 10.31 8.27 3.73
N LEU A 160 9.36 7.84 2.89
CA LEU A 160 8.75 8.67 1.85
C LEU A 160 8.02 9.89 2.43
N LEU A 161 7.41 9.75 3.61
CA LEU A 161 6.73 10.84 4.33
C LEU A 161 7.69 11.66 5.21
N GLY A 162 8.99 11.33 5.27
CA GLY A 162 9.95 11.97 6.17
C GLY A 162 9.69 11.70 7.65
N LEU A 163 8.99 10.61 7.96
CA LEU A 163 8.66 10.16 9.31
C LEU A 163 9.70 9.16 9.83
N PRO A 164 9.91 9.09 11.16
CA PRO A 164 10.73 8.04 11.74
C PRO A 164 10.10 6.66 11.49
N ILE A 165 10.95 5.68 11.18
CA ILE A 165 10.52 4.28 11.05
C ILE A 165 10.02 3.80 12.43
N PRO A 166 8.83 3.16 12.51
CA PRO A 166 8.32 2.62 13.76
C PRO A 166 9.28 1.63 14.43
N PHE A 167 9.38 1.71 15.76
CA PHE A 167 10.20 0.78 16.56
C PHE A 167 9.73 -0.67 16.38
N ASN A 168 10.67 -1.64 16.44
CA ASN A 168 10.45 -3.07 16.15
C ASN A 168 10.05 -3.39 14.70
N ASN A 169 10.28 -2.49 13.75
CA ASN A 169 10.16 -2.86 12.34
C ASN A 169 11.20 -3.91 11.98
N LEU A 170 10.75 -5.07 11.50
CA LEU A 170 11.60 -6.21 11.11
C LEU A 170 11.84 -6.29 9.58
N ARG A 171 11.30 -5.32 8.85
CA ARG A 171 11.20 -5.28 7.40
C ARG A 171 12.24 -4.33 6.80
N THR A 172 12.56 -4.47 5.52
CA THR A 172 13.45 -3.55 4.80
C THR A 172 12.61 -2.51 4.04
N ILE A 173 13.18 -1.76 3.10
CA ILE A 173 12.47 -0.81 2.24
C ILE A 173 12.19 -1.41 0.86
N ILE A 174 11.32 -0.78 0.07
CA ILE A 174 11.22 -0.98 -1.38
C ILE A 174 12.31 -0.11 -2.03
N PRO A 175 13.49 -0.66 -2.37
CA PRO A 175 14.66 0.13 -2.77
C PRO A 175 14.44 0.94 -4.06
N GLU A 176 13.55 0.48 -4.93
CA GLU A 176 13.19 1.13 -6.19
C GLU A 176 12.73 2.58 -5.96
N LEU A 177 12.01 2.81 -4.86
CA LEU A 177 11.42 4.12 -4.53
C LEU A 177 12.41 5.11 -3.92
N PHE A 178 13.69 4.75 -3.77
CA PHE A 178 14.72 5.62 -3.19
C PHE A 178 15.89 5.82 -4.14
N SER A 179 15.69 5.67 -5.45
CA SER A 179 16.73 5.77 -6.46
C SER A 179 16.62 7.08 -7.26
N TRP A 180 16.68 8.21 -6.54
CA TRP A 180 16.34 9.55 -7.08
C TRP A 180 17.54 10.33 -7.62
N ASP A 181 18.75 9.89 -7.32
CA ASP A 181 20.00 10.50 -7.75
C ASP A 181 20.87 9.49 -8.49
N SER A 182 21.72 10.02 -9.37
CA SER A 182 22.64 9.21 -10.19
C SER A 182 23.85 8.71 -9.39
N ASP A 183 24.12 9.28 -8.21
CA ASP A 183 25.23 8.87 -7.35
C ASP A 183 24.83 7.82 -6.31
N GLY A 184 23.54 7.48 -6.20
CA GLY A 184 23.00 6.47 -5.29
C GLY A 184 22.92 6.91 -3.83
N SER A 185 23.11 8.21 -3.55
CA SER A 185 23.12 8.75 -2.19
C SER A 185 21.77 8.66 -1.48
N SER A 186 20.65 8.85 -2.19
CA SER A 186 19.28 8.67 -1.67
C SER A 186 19.04 7.24 -1.20
N LEU A 187 19.37 6.25 -2.03
CA LEU A 187 19.24 4.84 -1.70
C LEU A 187 20.15 4.45 -0.54
N GLN A 188 21.41 4.92 -0.56
CA GLN A 188 22.35 4.66 0.53
C GLN A 188 21.84 5.24 1.85
N LYS A 189 21.30 6.46 1.84
CA LYS A 189 20.71 7.08 3.03
C LYS A 189 19.53 6.26 3.55
N ALA A 190 18.61 5.84 2.68
CA ALA A 190 17.46 5.03 3.07
C ALA A 190 17.86 3.69 3.69
N VAL A 191 18.87 3.02 3.13
CA VAL A 191 19.44 1.77 3.66
C VAL A 191 20.10 1.98 5.04
N VAL A 192 20.80 3.10 5.23
CA VAL A 192 21.39 3.45 6.53
C VAL A 192 20.30 3.72 7.57
N ASP A 193 19.27 4.49 7.21
CA ASP A 193 18.17 4.84 8.11
C ASP A 193 17.42 3.59 8.59
N ILE A 194 17.15 2.61 7.70
CA ILE A 194 16.50 1.35 8.10
C ILE A 194 17.41 0.48 8.96
N PHE A 195 18.73 0.45 8.70
CA PHE A 195 19.66 -0.32 9.52
C PHE A 195 19.73 0.20 10.97
N TYR A 196 19.60 1.51 11.18
CA TYR A 196 19.50 2.09 12.52
C TYR A 196 18.12 1.93 13.18
N ALA A 197 17.08 1.69 12.38
CA ALA A 197 15.72 1.45 12.89
C ALA A 197 15.46 -0.01 13.29
N ILE A 198 16.13 -0.96 12.64
CA ILE A 198 16.09 -2.37 13.01
C ILE A 198 16.87 -2.53 14.32
N PRO A 199 16.24 -2.97 15.43
CA PRO A 199 16.97 -3.26 16.65
C PRO A 199 18.06 -4.27 16.31
N LEU A 200 19.33 -3.96 16.62
CA LEU A 200 20.41 -4.95 16.51
C LEU A 200 19.93 -6.20 17.23
N ARG A 201 19.85 -7.31 16.49
CA ARG A 201 19.56 -8.63 17.05
C ARG A 201 20.78 -9.02 17.88
N GLU A 202 20.94 -8.42 19.06
CA GLU A 202 21.77 -9.01 20.09
C GLU A 202 21.21 -10.41 20.30
N SER A 203 22.05 -11.41 20.05
CA SER A 203 21.74 -12.79 20.32
C SER A 203 21.46 -12.94 21.82
N LYS A 204 20.21 -12.77 22.22
CA LYS A 204 19.73 -13.43 23.43
C LYS A 204 19.49 -14.88 23.05
N SER A 205 20.59 -15.63 23.01
CA SER A 205 20.57 -16.98 23.58
C SER A 205 20.14 -16.79 25.03
N ASP A 206 18.89 -17.14 25.34
CA ASP A 206 18.38 -17.52 26.66
C ASP A 206 16.87 -17.30 26.66
N TRP A 207 16.12 -18.30 26.18
CA TRP A 207 14.93 -18.89 26.79
C TRP A 207 14.77 -20.32 26.26
#